data_AF-A0A967L8N2-F1
#
_entry.id   AF-A0A967L8N2-F1
#
_cell.length_a   1.000
_cell.length_b   1.000
_cell.length_c   1.000
_cell.angle_alpha   90.00
_cell.angle_beta   90.00
_cell.angle_gamma   90.00
#
_symmetry.space_group_name_H-M   'P 1'
#
loop_
_entity.id
_entity.type
_entity.pdbx_description
1 polymer ?
#
loop_
_entity_poly.entity_id
_entity_poly.type
_entity_poly.pdbx_seq_one_letter_code
_entity_poly.pdbx_strand_id
1 'polypeptide(L)' 'MADNSRSLLDGDRTASDWIEIHNPNDSPLDLGGHFLTDDAANPAKWPFPAGTILPPDGYLVVFASSQAVTDYLDPQGNL' A
#
# COMPACT_ATOMS: atom_id res chain seq x y z
N MET A 1 8.43 0.11 25.91
CA MET A 1 8.44 -1.29 25.45
C MET A 1 7.29 -1.40 24.47
N ALA A 2 7.55 -1.68 23.19
CA ALA A 2 6.51 -1.74 22.17
C ALA A 2 5.91 -3.16 22.13
N ASP A 3 4.58 -3.22 22.08
CA ASP A 3 3.76 -4.43 22.11
C ASP A 3 3.53 -4.92 20.66
N ASN A 4 4.14 -6.04 20.27
CA ASN A 4 4.05 -6.65 18.93
C ASN A 4 3.02 -7.81 18.91
N SER A 5 1.84 -7.63 19.49
CA SER A 5 0.85 -8.71 19.66
C SER A 5 -0.01 -9.00 18.42
N ARG A 6 0.17 -8.31 17.28
CA ARG A 6 -0.53 -8.63 16.02
C ARG A 6 0.38 -8.36 14.82
N SER A 7 1.08 -9.40 14.36
CA SER A 7 1.65 -9.42 13.01
C SER A 7 0.51 -9.36 12.00
N LEU A 8 0.38 -8.25 11.27
CA LEU A 8 -0.44 -8.19 10.06
C LEU A 8 0.18 -9.18 9.07
N LEU A 9 -0.53 -10.29 8.83
CA LEU A 9 -0.18 -11.29 7.85
C LEU A 9 -0.75 -10.83 6.51
N ASP A 10 0.10 -10.78 5.49
CA ASP A 10 -0.34 -10.62 4.09
C ASP A 10 -1.11 -11.88 3.63
N GLY A 11 -1.84 -11.80 2.52
CA GLY A 11 -2.67 -12.91 2.00
C GLY A 11 -1.92 -14.23 1.74
N ASP A 12 -0.59 -14.14 1.54
CA ASP A 12 0.31 -15.28 1.38
C ASP A 12 0.94 -15.77 2.70
N ARG A 13 0.40 -15.36 3.86
CA ARG A 13 0.90 -15.72 5.20
C ARG A 13 2.38 -15.34 5.42
N THR A 14 2.85 -14.35 4.67
CA THR A 14 4.19 -13.80 4.80
C THR A 14 4.08 -12.50 5.60
N ALA A 15 4.95 -12.33 6.60
CA ALA A 15 5.07 -11.06 7.32
C ALA A 15 5.83 -10.07 6.43
N SER A 16 5.17 -9.58 5.39
CA SER A 16 5.70 -8.55 4.51
C SER A 16 5.69 -7.21 5.25
N ASP A 17 6.71 -6.40 5.04
CA ASP A 17 6.67 -5.00 5.48
C ASP A 17 5.47 -4.31 4.83
N TRP A 18 4.84 -3.38 5.54
CA TRP A 18 3.69 -2.63 5.03
C TRP A 18 3.93 -1.14 5.22
N ILE A 19 3.41 -0.36 4.28
CA ILE A 19 3.46 1.09 4.26
C ILE A 19 2.02 1.58 4.31
N GLU A 20 1.70 2.44 5.28
CA GLU A 20 0.40 3.11 5.33
C GLU A 20 0.50 4.54 4.84
N ILE A 21 -0.39 4.87 3.90
CA ILE A 21 -0.53 6.17 3.28
C ILE A 21 -1.82 6.77 3.80
N HIS A 22 -1.69 7.85 4.55
CA HIS A 22 -2.81 8.64 5.05
C HIS A 22 -3.02 9.87 4.17
N ASN A 23 -4.26 10.14 3.78
CA ASN A 23 -4.66 11.40 3.18
C ASN A 23 -5.19 12.35 4.27
N PRO A 24 -4.39 13.30 4.77
CA PRO A 24 -4.81 14.22 5.84
C PRO A 24 -5.70 15.37 5.36
N ASN A 25 -6.09 15.38 4.09
CA ASN A 25 -6.87 16.47 3.52
C ASN A 25 -8.37 16.17 3.60
N ASP A 26 -9.19 17.21 3.64
CA ASP A 26 -10.66 17.13 3.54
C ASP A 26 -11.17 16.82 2.12
N SER A 27 -10.28 16.46 1.19
CA SER A 27 -10.57 16.20 -0.22
C SER A 27 -9.97 14.87 -0.69
N PRO A 28 -10.63 14.12 -1.59
CA PRO A 28 -10.08 12.89 -2.12
C PRO A 28 -8.78 13.14 -2.91
N LEU A 29 -7.82 12.25 -2.75
CA LEU A 29 -6.52 12.26 -3.43
C LEU A 29 -6.46 11.12 -4.45
N ASP A 30 -6.25 11.45 -5.72
CA ASP A 30 -5.97 10.45 -6.76
C ASP A 30 -4.48 10.12 -6.77
N LEU A 31 -4.15 8.89 -6.39
CA LEU A 31 -2.79 8.34 -6.44
C LEU A 31 -2.46 7.77 -7.83
N GLY A 32 -3.40 7.78 -8.77
CA GLY A 32 -3.16 7.39 -10.16
C GLY A 32 -1.94 8.11 -10.74
N GLY A 33 -1.01 7.34 -11.31
CA GLY A 33 0.23 7.87 -11.89
C GLY A 33 1.31 8.28 -10.88
N HIS A 34 1.09 8.05 -9.58
CA HIS A 34 2.15 8.14 -8.58
C HIS A 34 2.91 6.82 -8.49
N PHE A 35 4.07 6.84 -7.83
CA PHE A 35 4.91 5.66 -7.66
C PHE A 35 5.46 5.57 -6.24
N LEU A 36 5.64 4.34 -5.76
CA LEU A 36 6.44 4.04 -4.57
C LEU A 36 7.83 3.58 -4.98
N THR A 37 8.83 4.08 -4.26
CA THR A 37 10.21 3.66 -4.41
C THR A 37 10.97 3.73 -3.09
N ASP A 38 11.89 2.81 -2.90
CA ASP A 38 12.96 2.80 -1.90
C ASP A 38 14.31 3.27 -2.48
N ASP A 39 14.38 3.52 -3.79
CA ASP A 39 15.57 3.95 -4.51
C ASP A 39 15.34 5.31 -5.18
N ALA A 40 16.01 6.35 -4.69
CA ALA A 40 15.95 7.68 -5.26
C ALA A 40 16.47 7.75 -6.71
N ALA A 41 17.30 6.79 -7.15
CA ALA A 41 17.74 6.68 -8.54
C ALA A 41 16.69 6.02 -9.45
N ASN A 42 15.68 5.35 -8.87
CA ASN A 42 14.57 4.73 -9.59
C ASN A 42 13.21 5.12 -8.98
N PRO A 43 12.75 6.36 -9.19
CA PRO A 43 11.51 6.84 -8.58
C PRO A 43 10.24 6.15 -9.06
N ALA A 44 10.28 5.47 -10.22
CA ALA A 44 9.12 4.85 -10.86
C ALA A 44 9.02 3.33 -10.62
N LYS A 45 9.52 2.85 -9.47
CA LYS A 45 9.68 1.42 -9.19
C LYS A 45 8.35 0.66 -9.08
N TRP A 46 7.36 1.23 -8.39
CA TRP A 46 6.04 0.61 -8.24
C TRP A 46 4.93 1.63 -8.52
N PRO A 47 4.20 1.52 -9.65
CA PRO A 47 3.09 2.42 -9.95
C PRO A 47 1.87 2.08 -9.09
N PHE A 48 1.19 3.12 -8.57
CA PHE A 48 -0.17 2.91 -8.08
C PHE A 48 -1.10 2.54 -9.25
N PRO A 49 -2.08 1.64 -9.03
CA PRO A 49 -3.12 1.37 -10.01
C PRO A 49 -3.82 2.65 -10.48
N ALA A 50 -4.19 2.70 -11.76
CA ALA A 50 -4.97 3.81 -12.27
C ALA A 50 -6.34 3.84 -11.59
N GLY A 51 -6.74 5.00 -11.07
CA GLY A 51 -8.00 5.17 -10.34
C GLY A 51 -7.94 4.81 -8.85
N THR A 52 -6.74 4.68 -8.27
CA THR A 52 -6.57 4.60 -6.81
C THR A 52 -6.92 5.95 -6.18
N ILE A 53 -8.18 6.11 -5.76
CA ILE A 53 -8.66 7.31 -5.07
C ILE A 53 -8.68 7.04 -3.57
N LEU A 54 -7.89 7.82 -2.84
CA LEU A 54 -7.86 7.83 -1.38
C LEU A 54 -8.84 8.90 -0.87
N PRO A 55 -9.93 8.53 -0.15
CA PRO A 55 -10.89 9.51 0.36
C PRO A 55 -10.27 10.49 1.38
N PRO A 56 -10.97 11.57 1.74
CA PRO A 56 -10.61 12.43 2.87
C PRO A 56 -10.42 11.62 4.16
N ASP A 57 -9.37 11.91 4.93
CA ASP A 57 -8.96 11.13 6.11
C ASP A 57 -8.82 9.61 5.83
N GLY A 58 -8.61 9.25 4.55
CA GLY A 58 -8.51 7.88 4.09
C GLY A 58 -7.14 7.29 4.33
N TYR A 59 -7.11 5.96 4.50
CA TYR A 59 -5.89 5.19 4.69
C TYR A 59 -5.77 4.12 3.59
N LEU A 60 -4.57 3.99 3.03
CA LEU A 60 -4.21 2.94 2.07
C LEU A 60 -3.00 2.20 2.62
N VAL A 61 -3.13 0.89 2.79
CA VAL A 61 -2.02 0.02 3.15
C VAL A 61 -1.45 -0.59 1.88
N VAL A 62 -0.13 -0.51 1.70
CA VAL A 62 0.61 -1.15 0.62
C VAL A 62 1.56 -2.17 1.24
N PHE A 63 1.38 -3.43 0.87
CA PHE A 63 2.30 -4.50 1.29
C PHE A 63 3.55 -4.49 0.40
N ALA A 64 4.71 -4.25 1.00
CA ALA A 64 6.01 -4.35 0.35
C ALA A 64 6.47 -5.81 0.25
N SER A 65 5.59 -6.70 -0.21
CA SER A 65 5.82 -8.15 -0.34
C SER A 65 6.75 -8.52 -1.49
N SER A 66 7.36 -7.54 -2.18
CA SER A 66 8.11 -7.68 -3.44
C SER A 66 7.31 -8.35 -4.57
N GLN A 67 5.99 -8.49 -4.40
CA GLN A 67 5.12 -9.03 -5.42
C GLN A 67 4.75 -7.92 -6.42
N ALA A 68 5.10 -8.15 -7.68
CA ALA A 68 4.85 -7.22 -8.78
C ALA A 68 3.41 -7.30 -9.32
N VAL A 69 2.43 -7.68 -8.49
CA VAL A 69 1.09 -8.01 -8.97
C VAL A 69 0.14 -6.88 -8.60
N THR A 70 -0.36 -6.19 -9.63
CA THR A 70 -1.32 -5.07 -9.57
C THR A 70 -2.76 -5.51 -9.22
N ASP A 71 -2.97 -6.79 -8.92
CA ASP A 71 -4.29 -7.41 -8.71
C ASP A 71 -4.17 -8.65 -7.81
N TYR A 72 -3.35 -8.57 -6.75
CA TYR A 72 -3.37 -9.61 -5.72
C TYR A 72 -4.55 -9.31 -4.80
N LEU A 73 -5.69 -9.94 -5.09
CA LEU A 73 -6.77 -10.06 -4.13
C LEU A 73 -6.41 -11.21 -3.19
N ASP A 74 -6.19 -10.89 -1.91
CA ASP A 74 -6.07 -11.94 -0.90
C ASP A 74 -7.36 -12.81 -0.87
N PRO A 75 -7.35 -13.99 -0.24
CA PRO A 75 -8.55 -14.83 -0.13
C PRO A 75 -9.69 -14.19 0.68
N GLN A 76 -9.51 -12.97 1.19
CA GLN A 76 -10.49 -12.14 1.87
C GLN A 76 -10.98 -10.96 0.99
N GLY A 77 -10.44 -10.77 -0.22
CA GLY A 77 -10.83 -9.75 -1.18
C GLY A 77 -10.18 -8.38 -0.97
N ASN A 78 -9.04 -8.31 -0.27
CA ASN A 78 -8.29 -7.06 -0.08
C ASN A 78 -7.13 -6.98 -1.09
N LEU A 79 -6.91 -5.76 -1.57
CA LEU A 79 -5.72 -5.36 -2.34
C LEU A 79 -4.54 -5.06 -1.40
#